data_AF-G7K946-F1
#
_entry.id   AF-G7K946-F1
#
_cell.length_a   1.000
_cell.length_b   1.000
_cell.length_c   1.000
_cell.angle_alpha   90.00
_cell.angle_beta   90.00
_cell.angle_gamma   90.00
#
_symmetry.space_group_name_H-M   'P 1'
#
loop_
_entity.id
_entity.type
_entity.pdbx_description
1 polymer ?
#
loop_
_entity_poly.entity_id
_entity_poly.type
_entity_poly.pdbx_seq_one_letter_code
_entity_poly.pdbx_strand_id
1 'polypeptide(L)'
;MIFRLLIFRMASFLYAEIHLNAKGHGDTIKERNITSDQQNAKTMKFLRRHLHDDLKNEYLTLKYPQVLCNSLKERCEHQKTIILPKARYEWTHMRLQDFKFVTAYNSIVFRITSQLKLCGEKVTEEDMMAKYILHFSCI
;
A
#
# COMPACT_ATOMS: atom_id res chain seq x y z
N MET A 1 -3.46 -12.04 7.71
CA MET A 1 -4.04 -12.19 6.35
C MET A 1 -4.35 -10.86 5.66
N ILE A 2 -4.81 -9.82 6.37
CA ILE A 2 -5.23 -8.52 5.80
C ILE A 2 -4.08 -7.65 5.24
N PHE A 3 -2.85 -7.76 5.76
CA PHE A 3 -1.74 -6.89 5.34
C PHE A 3 -0.98 -7.34 4.09
N ARG A 4 -0.95 -8.64 3.76
CA ARG A 4 -0.41 -9.12 2.47
C ARG A 4 -1.23 -8.57 1.29
N LEU A 5 -2.53 -8.34 1.50
CA LEU A 5 -3.43 -7.74 0.51
C LEU A 5 -3.15 -6.25 0.29
N LEU A 6 -2.76 -5.50 1.31
CA LEU A 6 -2.49 -4.06 1.21
C LEU A 6 -1.20 -3.75 0.43
N ILE A 7 -0.13 -4.50 0.70
CA ILE A 7 1.15 -4.36 -0.02
C ILE A 7 0.99 -4.78 -1.49
N PHE A 8 0.26 -5.87 -1.76
CA PHE A 8 -0.05 -6.27 -3.15
C PHE A 8 -0.96 -5.26 -3.88
N ARG A 9 -1.90 -4.61 -3.19
CA ARG A 9 -2.83 -3.63 -3.78
C ARG A 9 -2.17 -2.32 -4.19
N MET A 10 -1.24 -1.78 -3.39
CA MET A 10 -0.50 -0.57 -3.75
C MET A 10 0.61 -0.81 -4.77
N ALA A 11 1.31 -1.94 -4.66
CA ALA A 11 2.28 -2.35 -5.68
C ALA A 11 1.58 -2.51 -7.03
N SER A 12 0.35 -3.02 -7.06
CA SER A 12 -0.42 -3.19 -8.30
C SER A 12 -0.88 -1.86 -8.90
N PHE A 13 -1.25 -0.86 -8.08
CA PHE A 13 -1.60 0.48 -8.59
C PHE A 13 -0.36 1.22 -9.12
N LEU A 14 0.72 1.27 -8.35
CA LEU A 14 1.97 1.94 -8.76
C LEU A 14 2.58 1.25 -9.99
N TYR A 15 2.54 -0.09 -10.04
CA TYR A 15 2.96 -0.86 -11.20
C TYR A 15 2.06 -0.63 -12.42
N ALA A 16 0.73 -0.52 -12.21
CA ALA A 16 -0.18 -0.17 -13.29
C ALA A 16 0.10 1.23 -13.84
N GLU A 17 0.32 2.21 -12.98
CA GLU A 17 0.63 3.59 -13.35
C GLU A 17 1.95 3.68 -14.13
N ILE A 18 3.02 3.05 -13.64
CA ILE A 18 4.32 2.96 -14.35
C ILE A 18 4.17 2.24 -15.69
N HIS A 19 3.45 1.11 -15.73
CA HIS A 19 3.27 0.35 -16.96
C HIS A 19 2.44 1.11 -18.01
N LEU A 20 1.37 1.80 -17.57
CA LEU A 20 0.53 2.59 -18.45
C LEU A 20 1.28 3.82 -18.96
N ASN A 21 2.07 4.49 -18.12
CA ASN A 21 2.96 5.57 -18.54
C ASN A 21 3.99 5.09 -19.58
N ALA A 22 4.65 3.96 -19.35
CA ALA A 22 5.62 3.39 -20.28
C ALA A 22 5.01 3.01 -21.65
N LYS A 23 3.69 2.75 -21.70
CA LYS A 23 2.95 2.46 -22.94
C LYS A 23 2.31 3.70 -23.58
N GLY A 24 2.58 4.91 -23.08
CA GLY A 24 1.98 6.15 -23.59
C GLY A 24 0.49 6.31 -23.23
N HIS A 25 0.01 5.57 -22.24
CA HIS A 25 -1.41 5.45 -21.87
C HIS A 25 -1.75 5.97 -20.48
N GLY A 26 -0.80 6.50 -19.71
CA GLY A 26 -1.06 6.98 -18.35
C GLY A 26 -2.08 8.13 -18.28
N ASP A 27 -2.25 8.80 -19.40
CA ASP A 27 -3.27 9.79 -19.69
C ASP A 27 -4.72 9.28 -19.51
N THR A 28 -4.97 7.96 -19.58
CA THR A 28 -6.28 7.34 -19.23
C THR A 28 -6.65 7.42 -17.75
N ILE A 29 -5.69 7.72 -16.87
CA ILE A 29 -5.91 7.87 -15.44
C ILE A 29 -6.12 9.35 -15.07
N LYS A 30 -5.79 10.29 -15.97
CA LYS A 30 -5.94 11.72 -15.71
C LYS A 30 -7.38 12.19 -15.95
N GLU A 31 -7.80 13.11 -15.09
CA GLU A 31 -9.07 13.80 -15.14
C GLU A 31 -9.12 14.67 -16.41
N ARG A 32 -10.02 14.35 -17.36
CA ARG A 32 -10.23 14.99 -18.68
C ARG A 32 -9.42 14.47 -19.87
N ASN A 33 -9.17 13.17 -19.99
CA ASN A 33 -8.67 12.65 -21.27
C ASN A 33 -9.77 12.01 -22.13
N ILE A 34 -9.91 12.50 -23.37
CA ILE A 34 -10.75 11.91 -24.42
C ILE A 34 -10.03 10.64 -24.89
N THR A 35 -10.14 9.59 -24.10
CA THR A 35 -9.50 8.30 -24.38
C THR A 35 -10.47 7.40 -25.13
N SER A 36 -9.95 6.71 -26.16
CA SER A 36 -10.81 5.83 -26.96
C SER A 36 -11.37 4.68 -26.13
N ASP A 37 -12.56 4.20 -26.48
CA ASP A 37 -13.18 3.04 -25.82
C ASP A 37 -12.27 1.80 -25.82
N GLN A 38 -11.47 1.64 -26.88
CA GLN A 38 -10.47 0.57 -26.98
C GLN A 38 -9.38 0.72 -25.90
N GLN A 39 -8.92 1.95 -25.67
CA GLN A 39 -7.88 2.23 -24.70
C GLN A 39 -8.39 2.06 -23.28
N ASN A 40 -9.63 2.49 -23.02
CA ASN A 40 -10.32 2.26 -21.75
C ASN A 40 -10.51 0.75 -21.48
N ALA A 41 -10.95 -0.03 -22.48
CA ALA A 41 -11.12 -1.47 -22.33
C ALA A 41 -9.79 -2.19 -22.03
N LYS A 42 -8.69 -1.79 -22.69
CA LYS A 42 -7.34 -2.33 -22.42
C LYS A 42 -6.87 -2.03 -21.00
N THR A 43 -7.02 -0.79 -20.54
CA THR A 43 -6.65 -0.38 -19.18
C THR A 43 -7.53 -1.10 -18.14
N MET A 44 -8.85 -1.19 -18.36
CA MET A 44 -9.75 -1.92 -17.46
C MET A 44 -9.38 -3.39 -17.33
N LYS A 45 -9.08 -4.06 -18.44
CA LYS A 45 -8.65 -5.47 -18.44
C LYS A 45 -7.35 -5.64 -17.66
N PHE A 46 -6.43 -4.70 -17.81
CA PHE A 46 -5.17 -4.69 -17.07
C PHE A 46 -5.42 -4.53 -15.56
N LEU A 47 -6.11 -3.47 -15.13
CA LEU A 47 -6.39 -3.20 -13.73
C LEU A 47 -7.10 -4.39 -13.07
N ARG A 48 -8.16 -4.91 -13.68
CA ARG A 48 -8.91 -6.06 -13.15
C ARG A 48 -8.07 -7.31 -13.01
N ARG A 49 -7.11 -7.59 -13.90
CA ARG A 49 -6.22 -8.76 -13.79
C ARG A 49 -5.34 -8.71 -12.54
N HIS A 50 -4.96 -7.50 -12.12
CA HIS A 50 -4.07 -7.29 -10.97
C HIS A 50 -4.82 -6.97 -9.67
N LEU A 51 -6.14 -6.88 -9.71
CA LEU A 51 -6.95 -6.79 -8.50
C LEU A 51 -7.07 -8.13 -7.79
N HIS A 52 -7.16 -8.08 -6.46
CA HIS A 52 -7.57 -9.23 -5.67
C HIS A 52 -9.02 -9.62 -5.99
N ASP A 53 -9.36 -10.89 -5.88
CA ASP A 53 -10.68 -11.40 -6.29
C ASP A 53 -11.84 -10.73 -5.54
N ASP A 54 -11.69 -10.45 -4.25
CA ASP A 54 -12.69 -9.68 -3.49
C ASP A 54 -12.99 -8.31 -4.13
N LEU A 55 -11.95 -7.62 -4.61
CA LEU A 55 -12.11 -6.31 -5.25
C LEU A 55 -12.63 -6.42 -6.68
N LYS A 56 -12.31 -7.52 -7.39
CA LYS A 56 -12.84 -7.75 -8.73
C LYS A 56 -14.36 -7.86 -8.71
N ASN A 57 -14.90 -8.60 -7.74
CA ASN A 57 -16.34 -8.77 -7.58
C ASN A 57 -17.01 -7.45 -7.18
N GLU A 58 -16.44 -6.71 -6.25
CA GLU A 58 -17.02 -5.45 -5.80
C GLU A 58 -17.06 -4.38 -6.91
N TYR A 59 -16.03 -4.34 -7.76
CA TYR A 59 -15.88 -3.33 -8.81
C TYR A 59 -16.18 -3.85 -10.23
N LEU A 60 -16.88 -4.98 -10.36
CA LEU A 60 -17.15 -5.63 -11.65
C LEU A 60 -17.99 -4.73 -12.58
N THR A 61 -18.86 -3.89 -12.00
CA THR A 61 -19.79 -3.01 -12.71
C THR A 61 -19.14 -1.72 -13.20
N LEU A 62 -17.97 -1.33 -12.67
CA LEU A 62 -17.27 -0.11 -13.05
C LEU A 62 -16.69 -0.25 -14.45
N LYS A 63 -17.12 0.60 -15.39
CA LYS A 63 -16.72 0.54 -16.80
C LYS A 63 -15.49 1.39 -17.13
N TYR A 64 -15.15 2.34 -16.28
CA TYR A 64 -14.13 3.35 -16.55
C TYR A 64 -12.91 3.20 -15.64
N PRO A 65 -11.68 3.18 -16.19
CA PRO A 65 -10.45 3.04 -15.41
C PRO A 65 -10.31 4.12 -14.35
N GLN A 66 -10.62 5.37 -14.70
CA GLN A 66 -10.52 6.50 -13.79
C GLN A 66 -11.41 6.32 -12.55
N VAL A 67 -12.67 5.90 -12.74
CA VAL A 67 -13.61 5.67 -11.64
C VAL A 67 -13.12 4.54 -10.72
N LEU A 68 -12.59 3.46 -11.32
CA LEU A 68 -11.98 2.37 -10.56
C LEU A 68 -10.77 2.84 -9.75
N CYS A 69 -9.86 3.59 -10.37
CA CYS A 69 -8.68 4.14 -9.70
C CYS A 69 -9.04 5.06 -8.54
N ASN A 70 -10.00 5.97 -8.74
CA ASN A 70 -10.47 6.87 -7.70
C ASN A 70 -11.11 6.10 -6.53
N SER A 71 -11.96 5.11 -6.82
CA SER A 71 -12.60 4.27 -5.80
C SER A 71 -11.56 3.49 -4.98
N LEU A 72 -10.51 2.98 -5.63
CA LEU A 72 -9.41 2.27 -4.96
C LEU A 72 -8.57 3.23 -4.10
N LYS A 73 -8.34 4.46 -4.57
CA LYS A 73 -7.63 5.49 -3.83
C LYS A 73 -8.40 5.90 -2.57
N GLU A 74 -9.69 6.19 -2.69
CA GLU A 74 -10.56 6.52 -1.54
C GLU A 74 -10.58 5.40 -0.50
N ARG A 75 -10.72 4.15 -0.94
CA ARG A 75 -10.63 2.98 -0.05
C ARG A 75 -9.29 2.93 0.67
N CYS A 76 -8.20 3.19 -0.04
CA CYS A 76 -6.86 3.17 0.56
C CYS A 76 -6.71 4.27 1.61
N GLU A 77 -7.16 5.50 1.32
CA GLU A 77 -7.17 6.59 2.30
C GLU A 77 -8.02 6.25 3.53
N HIS A 78 -9.19 5.65 3.33
CA HIS A 78 -10.01 5.18 4.45
C HIS A 78 -9.27 4.11 5.28
N GLN A 79 -8.59 3.16 4.63
CA GLN A 79 -7.82 2.14 5.34
C GLN A 79 -6.68 2.72 6.17
N LYS A 80 -6.04 3.81 5.73
CA LYS A 80 -5.00 4.49 6.51
C LYS A 80 -5.51 4.96 7.88
N THR A 81 -6.79 5.34 7.99
CA THR A 81 -7.39 5.76 9.26
C THR A 81 -7.38 4.66 10.33
N ILE A 82 -7.40 3.39 9.91
CA ILE A 82 -7.35 2.22 10.80
C ILE A 82 -5.90 1.73 10.98
N ILE A 83 -5.11 1.75 9.90
CA ILE A 83 -3.73 1.27 9.90
C ILE A 83 -2.84 2.18 10.76
N LEU A 84 -2.96 3.50 10.61
CA LEU A 84 -2.09 4.47 11.28
C LEU A 84 -2.11 4.36 12.82
N PRO A 85 -3.27 4.43 13.51
CA PRO A 85 -3.29 4.34 14.97
C PRO A 85 -2.77 2.98 15.46
N LYS A 86 -3.07 1.90 14.73
CA LYS A 86 -2.56 0.57 15.05
C LYS A 86 -1.04 0.48 14.90
N ALA A 87 -0.49 0.99 13.80
CA ALA A 87 0.95 0.98 13.55
C ALA A 87 1.71 1.82 14.58
N ARG A 88 1.18 3.00 14.96
CA ARG A 88 1.73 3.80 16.06
C ARG A 88 1.73 3.05 17.39
N TYR A 89 0.61 2.40 17.71
CA TYR A 89 0.51 1.61 18.93
C TYR A 89 1.53 0.47 18.95
N GLU A 90 1.61 -0.33 17.87
CA GLU A 90 2.60 -1.40 17.76
C GLU A 90 4.03 -0.86 17.83
N TRP A 91 4.33 0.26 17.17
CA TRP A 91 5.66 0.90 17.21
C TRP A 91 6.07 1.30 18.63
N THR A 92 5.18 1.97 19.37
CA THR A 92 5.48 2.45 20.73
C THR A 92 5.70 1.30 21.70
N HIS A 93 4.90 0.24 21.61
CA HIS A 93 4.88 -0.84 22.62
C HIS A 93 5.78 -2.03 22.31
N MET A 94 6.36 -2.11 21.10
CA MET A 94 7.25 -3.20 20.75
C MET A 94 8.61 -3.06 21.44
N ARG A 95 9.09 -4.16 22.05
CA ARG A 95 10.42 -4.27 22.67
C ARG A 95 11.14 -5.51 22.16
N LEU A 96 12.47 -5.45 22.01
CA LEU A 96 13.26 -6.56 21.49
C LEU A 96 13.14 -7.83 22.36
N GLN A 97 13.11 -7.68 23.68
CA GLN A 97 12.90 -8.79 24.64
C GLN A 97 11.61 -9.58 24.46
N ASP A 98 10.58 -8.99 23.83
CA ASP A 98 9.31 -9.69 23.57
C ASP A 98 9.45 -10.72 22.42
N PHE A 99 10.63 -10.80 21.78
CA PHE A 99 10.90 -11.67 20.65
C PHE A 99 11.99 -12.69 20.96
N LYS A 100 11.71 -13.94 20.61
CA LYS A 100 12.67 -15.05 20.73
C LYS A 100 13.88 -14.91 19.78
N PHE A 101 13.71 -14.23 18.65
CA PHE A 101 14.73 -14.10 17.62
C PHE A 101 14.78 -12.68 17.06
N VAL A 102 15.98 -12.16 16.83
CA VAL A 102 16.21 -10.86 16.20
C VAL A 102 15.58 -10.81 14.79
N THR A 103 15.60 -11.89 14.04
CA THR A 103 14.96 -11.96 12.72
C THR A 103 13.44 -11.76 12.78
N ALA A 104 12.79 -12.26 13.83
CA ALA A 104 11.36 -12.04 14.05
C ALA A 104 11.08 -10.57 14.39
N TYR A 105 11.89 -9.97 15.27
CA TYR A 105 11.81 -8.54 15.58
C TYR A 105 11.98 -7.68 14.32
N ASN A 106 13.04 -7.93 13.53
CA ASN A 106 13.33 -7.18 12.30
C ASN A 106 12.17 -7.26 11.30
N SER A 107 11.51 -8.43 11.19
CA SER A 107 10.34 -8.59 10.34
C SER A 107 9.17 -7.70 10.78
N ILE A 108 8.93 -7.57 12.09
CA ILE A 108 7.88 -6.72 12.64
C ILE A 108 8.24 -5.24 12.49
N VAL A 109 9.48 -4.83 12.78
CA VAL A 109 9.98 -3.47 12.52
C VAL A 109 9.74 -3.10 11.06
N PHE A 110 10.17 -3.93 10.11
CA PHE A 110 9.97 -3.68 8.70
C PHE A 110 8.49 -3.52 8.33
N ARG A 111 7.62 -4.39 8.89
CA ARG A 111 6.18 -4.32 8.67
C ARG A 111 5.58 -3.02 9.19
N ILE A 112 5.84 -2.66 10.44
CA ILE A 112 5.27 -1.46 11.10
C ILE A 112 5.77 -0.20 10.39
N THR A 113 7.07 -0.11 10.12
CA THR A 113 7.66 1.06 9.47
C THR A 113 7.15 1.25 8.05
N SER A 114 6.90 0.17 7.31
CA SER A 114 6.23 0.21 6.01
C SER A 114 4.79 0.74 6.11
N GLN A 115 4.04 0.36 7.16
CA GLN A 115 2.69 0.87 7.41
C GLN A 115 2.67 2.36 7.79
N LEU A 116 3.64 2.80 8.60
CA LEU A 116 3.80 4.21 8.96
C LEU A 116 4.14 5.05 7.71
N LYS A 117 5.12 4.60 6.91
CA LYS A 117 5.47 5.24 5.62
C LYS A 117 4.29 5.30 4.65
N LEU A 118 3.52 4.21 4.54
CA LEU A 118 2.28 4.15 3.77
C LEU A 118 1.27 5.24 4.18
N CYS A 119 1.20 5.54 5.48
CA CYS A 119 0.32 6.57 6.03
C CYS A 119 0.92 7.98 6.00
N GLY A 120 2.10 8.17 5.39
CA GLY A 120 2.75 9.47 5.25
C GLY A 120 3.66 9.85 6.41
N GLU A 121 3.91 8.95 7.37
CA GLU A 121 4.87 9.22 8.43
C GLU A 121 6.32 9.01 7.96
N LYS A 122 7.20 9.89 8.42
CA LYS A 122 8.63 9.72 8.25
C LYS A 122 9.15 8.86 9.38
N VAL A 123 9.69 7.70 9.03
CA VAL A 123 10.49 6.86 9.92
C VAL A 123 11.87 6.76 9.31
N THR A 124 12.87 7.29 10.02
CA THR A 124 14.26 7.29 9.55
C THR A 124 14.99 6.01 9.96
N GLU A 125 16.18 5.79 9.41
CA GLU A 125 17.03 4.68 9.86
C GLU A 125 17.49 4.89 11.30
N GLU A 126 17.74 6.14 11.72
CA GLU A 126 18.08 6.50 13.09
C GLU A 126 16.96 6.15 14.07
N ASP A 127 15.68 6.39 13.70
CA ASP A 127 14.54 5.99 14.53
C ASP A 127 14.48 4.46 14.73
N MET A 128 14.78 3.71 13.67
CA MET A 128 14.86 2.25 13.74
C MET A 128 16.05 1.81 14.60
N MET A 129 17.22 2.43 14.44
CA MET A 129 18.42 2.14 15.22
C MET A 129 18.25 2.47 16.69
N ALA A 130 17.63 3.59 17.03
CA ALA A 130 17.30 3.96 18.40
C ALA A 130 16.45 2.90 19.09
N LYS A 131 15.51 2.26 18.36
CA LYS A 131 14.73 1.13 18.88
C LYS A 131 15.57 -0.10 19.21
N TYR A 132 16.68 -0.35 18.52
CA TYR A 132 17.63 -1.41 18.90
C TYR A 132 18.50 -0.98 20.08
N ILE A 133 19.07 0.23 20.04
CA ILE A 133 20.08 0.70 20.99
C ILE A 133 19.48 0.99 22.37
N LEU A 134 18.30 1.63 22.45
CA LEU A 134 17.62 1.93 23.72
C LEU A 134 17.33 0.68 24.56
N HIS A 135 17.26 -0.49 23.94
CA HIS A 135 17.10 -1.75 24.64
C HIS A 135 18.40 -2.24 25.31
N PHE A 136 19.56 -2.00 24.68
CA PHE A 136 20.86 -2.39 25.22
C PHE A 136 21.36 -1.44 26.32
N SER A 137 20.89 -0.19 26.37
CA SER A 137 21.25 0.78 27.41
C SER A 137 20.41 0.68 28.69
N CYS A 138 19.40 -0.20 28.73
CA CYS A 138 18.54 -0.43 29.90
C CYS A 138 18.72 -1.82 30.53
N ILE A 139 19.74 -2.57 30.10
CA ILE A 139 20.24 -3.81 30.73
C ILE A 139 21.62 -3.48 31.31
#